data_AF-A0A372DYH7-F1
#
_entry.id   AF-A0A372DYH7-F1
#
_cell.length_a   1.000
_cell.length_b   1.000
_cell.length_c   1.000
_cell.angle_alpha   90.00
_cell.angle_beta   90.00
_cell.angle_gamma   90.00
#
_symmetry.space_group_name_H-M   'P 1'
#
loop_
_entity.id
_entity.type
_entity.pdbx_description
1 polymer ?
#
loop_
_entity_poly.entity_id
_entity_poly.type
_entity_poly.pdbx_seq_one_letter_code
_entity_poly.pdbx_strand_id
1 'polypeptide(L)'
;MPYITVKKEMTLPQLIEWVWDNDVKNRSFTGTCGGEVDFDRDGFCHSDLIEPDETFTVEVEEKITEDTKIPTLIELFVSGYGQIIHTHYKTSIREAIGEVVKGVDTLPKAFYILNDDYTMALIWEDGEMVE
;
A
#
# COMPACT_ATOMS: atom_id res chain seq x y z
N MET A 1 2.21 6.10 13.35
CA MET A 1 1.67 4.91 12.69
C MET A 1 2.10 4.96 11.24
N PRO A 2 2.60 3.86 10.67
CA PRO A 2 3.24 3.91 9.37
C PRO A 2 2.20 3.98 8.25
N TYR A 3 2.59 4.61 7.15
CA TYR A 3 1.81 4.69 5.92
C TYR A 3 2.55 3.96 4.79
N ILE A 4 1.80 3.38 3.86
CA ILE A 4 2.33 2.87 2.60
C ILE A 4 1.68 3.64 1.45
N THR A 5 2.49 4.02 0.47
CA THR A 5 1.98 4.46 -0.83
C THR A 5 1.59 3.24 -1.64
N VAL A 6 0.31 3.09 -1.93
CA VAL A 6 -0.20 2.02 -2.79
C VAL A 6 -0.71 2.60 -4.09
N LYS A 7 -0.38 1.94 -5.20
CA LYS A 7 -0.94 2.22 -6.52
C LYS A 7 -2.29 1.51 -6.64
N LYS A 8 -3.34 2.28 -6.88
CA LYS A 8 -4.69 1.77 -7.15
C LYS A 8 -5.08 2.09 -8.58
N GLU A 9 -5.56 1.09 -9.30
CA GLU A 9 -6.25 1.31 -10.57
C GLU A 9 -7.71 1.63 -10.27
N MET A 10 -8.18 2.73 -10.86
CA MET A 10 -9.55 3.23 -10.73
C MET A 10 -10.16 3.42 -12.10
N THR A 11 -11.42 3.00 -12.25
CA THR A 11 -12.27 3.44 -13.37
C THR A 11 -12.55 4.95 -13.28
N LEU A 12 -12.99 5.58 -14.38
CA LEU A 12 -13.34 7.01 -14.37
C LEU A 12 -14.29 7.41 -13.22
N PRO A 13 -15.42 6.70 -12.95
CA PRO A 13 -16.28 7.05 -11.82
C PRO A 13 -15.57 6.98 -10.46
N GLN A 14 -14.76 5.94 -10.24
CA GLN A 14 -14.02 5.77 -8.99
C GLN A 14 -12.96 6.86 -8.79
N LEU A 15 -12.29 7.28 -9.87
CA LEU A 15 -11.33 8.38 -9.83
C LEU A 15 -12.03 9.69 -9.44
N ILE A 16 -13.17 10.01 -10.06
CA ILE A 16 -13.93 11.23 -9.77
C ILE A 16 -14.39 11.27 -8.31
N GLU A 17 -14.97 10.17 -7.82
CA GLU A 17 -15.37 10.04 -6.41
C GLU A 17 -14.18 10.23 -5.48
N TRP A 18 -13.08 9.53 -5.75
CA TRP A 18 -11.87 9.63 -4.92
C TRP A 18 -11.29 11.05 -4.90
N VAL A 19 -11.22 11.74 -6.05
CA VAL A 19 -10.71 13.11 -6.13
C VAL A 19 -11.54 14.06 -5.29
N TRP A 20 -12.87 13.98 -5.36
CA TRP A 20 -13.75 14.84 -4.59
C TRP A 20 -13.73 14.53 -3.10
N ASP A 21 -13.73 13.25 -2.71
CA ASP A 21 -13.65 12.84 -1.30
C ASP A 21 -12.34 13.28 -0.63
N ASN A 22 -11.26 13.43 -1.41
CA ASN A 22 -9.95 13.83 -0.93
C ASN A 22 -9.61 15.31 -1.21
N ASP A 23 -10.56 16.12 -1.69
CA ASP A 23 -10.39 17.53 -2.07
C ASP A 23 -9.18 17.80 -2.98
N VAL A 24 -8.89 16.86 -3.90
CA VAL A 24 -7.77 16.99 -4.84
C VAL A 24 -8.13 18.00 -5.94
N LYS A 25 -7.30 19.03 -6.11
CA LYS A 25 -7.51 20.13 -7.06
C LYS A 25 -6.26 20.40 -7.88
N ASN A 26 -6.45 21.03 -9.04
CA ASN A 26 -5.37 21.44 -9.95
C ASN A 26 -4.43 20.27 -10.30
N ARG A 27 -5.02 19.12 -10.65
CA ARG A 27 -4.32 17.87 -10.95
C ARG A 27 -4.94 17.19 -12.17
N SER A 28 -4.08 16.59 -12.98
CA SER A 28 -4.43 15.83 -14.18
C SER A 28 -4.09 14.36 -13.99
N PHE A 29 -4.90 13.48 -14.58
CA PHE A 29 -4.70 12.04 -14.59
C PHE A 29 -4.75 11.53 -16.03
N THR A 30 -3.74 10.78 -16.43
CA THR A 30 -3.69 10.12 -17.74
C THR A 30 -4.06 8.66 -17.57
N GLY A 31 -5.01 8.19 -18.36
CA GLY A 31 -5.48 6.82 -18.36
C GLY A 31 -4.59 5.88 -19.17
N THR A 32 -4.87 4.59 -19.07
CA THR A 32 -4.12 3.52 -19.75
C THR A 32 -4.17 3.59 -21.28
N CYS A 33 -5.17 4.25 -21.86
CA CYS A 33 -5.37 4.39 -23.31
C CYS A 33 -5.05 5.81 -23.81
N GLY A 34 -4.60 6.69 -22.92
CA GLY A 34 -4.23 8.08 -23.24
C GLY A 34 -5.36 9.09 -23.06
N GLY A 35 -6.51 8.68 -22.53
CA GLY A 35 -7.54 9.60 -22.07
C GLY A 35 -7.04 10.45 -20.90
N GLU A 36 -7.53 11.67 -20.80
CA GLU A 36 -7.11 12.63 -19.77
C GLU A 36 -8.30 13.08 -18.93
N VAL A 37 -8.08 13.20 -17.62
CA VAL A 37 -9.05 13.73 -16.65
C VAL A 37 -8.37 14.84 -15.85
N ASP A 38 -8.87 16.06 -15.99
CA ASP A 38 -8.35 17.25 -15.34
C ASP A 38 -9.31 17.77 -14.27
N PHE A 39 -8.76 18.10 -13.11
CA PHE A 39 -9.48 18.82 -12.07
C PHE A 39 -8.87 20.21 -11.93
N ASP A 40 -9.69 21.24 -12.14
CA ASP A 40 -9.25 22.62 -12.06
C ASP A 40 -9.04 23.09 -10.60
N ARG A 41 -8.84 24.40 -10.42
CA ARG A 41 -8.62 25.00 -9.10
C ARG A 41 -9.86 25.03 -8.22
N ASP A 42 -11.04 24.92 -8.83
CA ASP A 42 -12.33 24.91 -8.15
C ASP A 42 -12.85 23.48 -7.92
N GLY A 43 -12.17 22.47 -8.49
CA GLY A 43 -12.52 21.05 -8.38
C GLY A 43 -13.47 20.56 -9.49
N PHE A 44 -13.67 21.38 -10.53
CA PHE A 44 -14.45 20.96 -11.70
C PHE A 44 -13.66 19.93 -12.52
N CYS A 45 -14.34 18.84 -12.86
CA CYS A 45 -13.79 17.75 -13.64
C CYS A 45 -13.99 18.02 -15.14
N HIS A 46 -12.93 17.89 -15.90
CA HIS A 46 -12.92 17.86 -17.37
C HIS A 46 -12.32 16.54 -17.83
N SER A 47 -12.79 15.98 -18.94
CA SER A 47 -12.24 14.74 -19.48
C SER A 47 -12.19 14.78 -21.00
N ASP A 48 -11.16 14.17 -21.59
CA ASP A 48 -11.01 14.03 -23.04
C ASP A 48 -10.58 12.61 -23.44
N LEU A 49 -11.11 12.11 -24.55
CA LEU A 49 -10.75 10.81 -25.16
C LEU A 49 -10.83 9.58 -24.24
N ILE A 50 -11.79 9.52 -23.30
CA ILE A 50 -11.91 8.39 -22.38
C ILE A 50 -12.47 7.14 -23.07
N GLU A 51 -11.70 6.05 -23.08
CA GLU A 51 -12.16 4.74 -23.54
C GLU A 51 -13.04 4.03 -22.48
N PRO A 52 -14.02 3.18 -22.87
CA PRO A 52 -14.94 2.54 -21.93
C PRO A 52 -14.29 1.67 -20.85
N ASP A 53 -13.15 1.06 -21.14
CA ASP A 53 -12.35 0.20 -20.27
C ASP A 53 -11.08 0.89 -19.74
N GLU A 54 -10.99 2.21 -19.91
CA GLU A 54 -9.85 2.98 -19.44
C GLU A 54 -9.80 3.04 -17.91
N THR A 55 -8.58 2.88 -17.39
CA THR A 55 -8.30 2.97 -15.97
C THR A 55 -7.20 3.98 -15.69
N PHE A 56 -7.19 4.49 -14.46
CA PHE A 56 -6.27 5.51 -13.98
C PHE A 56 -5.54 4.98 -12.76
N THR A 57 -4.22 5.09 -12.76
CA THR A 57 -3.41 4.74 -11.60
C THR A 57 -3.28 5.94 -10.67
N VAL A 58 -3.73 5.79 -9.43
CA VAL A 58 -3.51 6.78 -8.38
C VAL A 58 -2.63 6.22 -7.28
N GLU A 59 -1.71 7.04 -6.79
CA GLU A 59 -0.94 6.75 -5.59
C GLU A 59 -1.66 7.31 -4.37
N VAL A 60 -2.02 6.44 -3.43
CA VAL A 60 -2.72 6.81 -2.19
C VAL A 60 -1.90 6.39 -0.99
N GLU A 61 -1.87 7.23 0.03
CA GLU A 61 -1.28 6.89 1.32
C GLU A 61 -2.32 6.16 2.18
N GLU A 62 -2.07 4.89 2.46
CA GLU A 62 -2.91 4.11 3.37
C GLU A 62 -2.24 3.90 4.71
N LYS A 63 -3.01 4.14 5.77
CA LYS A 63 -2.58 3.81 7.12
C LYS A 63 -2.46 2.30 7.28
N ILE A 64 -1.30 1.85 7.74
CA ILE A 64 -1.07 0.43 7.99
C ILE A 64 -1.54 0.07 9.40
N THR A 65 -2.19 -1.08 9.49
CA THR A 65 -2.55 -1.76 10.73
C THR A 65 -2.03 -3.20 10.66
N GLU A 66 -2.03 -3.92 11.78
CA GLU A 66 -1.63 -5.33 11.80
C GLU A 66 -2.50 -6.23 10.91
N ASP A 67 -3.71 -5.78 10.57
CA ASP A 67 -4.67 -6.48 9.71
C ASP A 67 -4.55 -6.09 8.21
N THR A 68 -3.77 -5.04 7.88
CA THR A 68 -3.59 -4.59 6.51
C THR A 68 -2.83 -5.64 5.70
N LYS A 69 -3.37 -6.03 4.54
CA LYS A 69 -2.72 -6.96 3.61
C LYS A 69 -1.61 -6.24 2.84
N ILE A 70 -0.38 -6.66 3.05
CA ILE A 70 0.81 -6.07 2.44
C ILE A 70 1.28 -6.96 1.28
N PRO A 71 1.51 -6.41 0.07
CA PRO A 71 1.94 -7.20 -1.08
C PRO A 71 3.21 -8.00 -0.83
N THR A 72 4.22 -7.38 -0.24
CA THR A 72 5.49 -8.00 0.15
C THR A 72 5.86 -7.56 1.57
N LEU A 73 5.69 -8.47 2.53
CA LEU A 73 5.98 -8.26 3.94
C LEU A 73 7.24 -9.03 4.32
N ILE A 74 8.22 -8.33 4.88
CA ILE A 74 9.47 -8.91 5.34
C ILE A 74 9.41 -9.08 6.84
N GLU A 75 9.63 -10.30 7.31
CA GLU A 75 9.69 -10.66 8.71
C GLU A 75 11.14 -10.89 9.12
N LEU A 76 11.57 -10.24 10.21
CA LEU A 76 12.83 -10.50 10.88
C LEU A 76 12.53 -11.24 12.19
N PHE A 77 13.14 -12.42 12.37
CA PHE A 77 13.14 -13.13 13.65
C PHE A 77 14.56 -13.40 14.12
N VAL A 78 14.72 -13.45 15.44
CA VAL A 78 15.99 -13.75 16.10
C VAL A 78 15.88 -15.12 16.75
N SER A 79 16.78 -16.02 16.35
CA SER A 79 16.86 -17.37 16.90
C SER A 79 18.26 -17.64 17.46
N GLY A 80 18.46 -18.83 18.04
CA GLY A 80 19.79 -19.30 18.42
C GLY A 80 20.77 -19.41 17.23
N TYR A 81 20.27 -19.40 15.99
CA TYR A 81 21.06 -19.40 14.76
C TYR A 81 21.36 -17.98 14.23
N GLY A 82 20.95 -16.94 14.95
CA GLY A 82 21.11 -15.55 14.56
C GLY A 82 19.84 -14.92 13.98
N GLN A 83 20.03 -13.89 13.17
CA GLN A 83 18.96 -13.16 12.49
C GLN A 83 18.56 -13.89 11.22
N ILE A 84 17.27 -14.14 11.06
CA ILE A 84 16.70 -14.80 9.88
C ILE A 84 15.62 -13.89 9.32
N ILE A 85 15.62 -13.74 8.00
CA ILE A 85 14.64 -12.95 7.25
C ILE A 85 13.75 -13.91 6.47
N HIS A 86 12.44 -13.70 6.55
CA HIS A 86 11.45 -14.41 5.78
C HIS A 86 10.55 -13.42 5.03
N THR A 87 10.12 -13.80 3.83
CA THR A 87 9.30 -12.96 2.96
C THR A 87 7.93 -13.58 2.79
N HIS A 88 6.90 -12.83 3.15
CA HIS A 88 5.50 -13.16 2.95
C HIS A 88 4.92 -12.38 1.78
N TYR A 89 3.99 -13.00 1.06
CA TYR A 89 3.29 -12.37 -0.07
C TYR A 89 1.81 -12.24 0.21
N LYS A 90 1.25 -11.02 0.03
CA LYS A 90 -0.18 -10.73 0.22
C LYS A 90 -0.72 -11.18 1.59
N THR A 91 0.04 -10.86 2.64
CA THR A 91 -0.19 -11.27 4.04
C THR A 91 -0.25 -10.05 4.95
N SER A 92 -0.90 -10.18 6.10
CA SER A 92 -0.86 -9.18 7.17
C SER A 92 0.10 -9.56 8.30
N ILE A 93 0.50 -8.60 9.13
CA ILE A 93 1.34 -8.86 10.32
C ILE A 93 0.68 -9.89 11.24
N ARG A 94 -0.63 -9.74 11.50
CA ARG A 94 -1.37 -10.65 12.38
C ARG A 94 -1.37 -12.09 11.87
N GLU A 95 -1.52 -12.28 10.56
CA GLU A 95 -1.46 -13.62 9.95
C GLU A 95 -0.06 -14.21 10.03
N ALA A 96 0.98 -13.43 9.69
CA ALA A 96 2.37 -13.87 9.74
C ALA A 96 2.75 -14.33 11.17
N ILE A 97 2.40 -13.55 12.20
CA ILE A 97 2.58 -13.95 13.61
C ILE A 97 1.87 -15.28 13.89
N GLY A 98 0.64 -15.45 13.41
CA GLY A 98 -0.15 -16.67 13.62
C GLY A 98 0.40 -17.92 12.94
N GLU A 99 1.16 -17.78 11.84
CA GLU A 99 1.86 -18.90 11.19
C GLU A 99 3.07 -19.39 12.00
N VAL A 100 3.84 -18.46 12.55
CA VAL A 100 5.07 -18.76 13.32
C VAL A 100 4.77 -19.55 14.60
N VAL A 101 3.67 -19.21 15.29
CA VAL A 101 3.23 -19.89 16.52
C VAL A 101 2.94 -21.38 16.31
N LYS A 102 2.76 -21.86 15.07
CA LYS A 102 2.50 -23.28 14.77
C LYS A 102 3.76 -24.13 14.58
N GLY A 103 4.95 -23.53 14.52
CA GLY A 103 6.16 -24.25 14.11
C GLY A 103 7.43 -24.03 14.93
N VAL A 104 7.58 -22.90 15.63
CA VAL A 104 8.84 -22.56 16.34
C VAL A 104 8.56 -21.63 17.54
N ASP A 105 9.24 -21.85 18.68
CA ASP A 105 9.21 -20.98 19.87
C ASP A 105 9.96 -19.63 19.66
N THR A 106 9.83 -19.01 18.50
CA THR A 106 10.49 -17.72 18.19
C THR A 106 9.45 -16.71 17.77
N LEU A 107 9.31 -15.64 18.55
CA LEU A 107 8.45 -14.52 18.18
C LEU A 107 9.13 -13.64 17.12
N PRO A 108 8.36 -13.03 16.21
CA PRO A 108 8.91 -12.05 15.27
C PRO A 108 9.53 -10.87 16.04
N LYS A 109 10.68 -10.40 15.58
CA LYS A 109 11.37 -9.23 16.15
C LYS A 109 10.90 -7.95 15.48
N ALA A 110 10.77 -7.96 14.15
CA ALA A 110 10.34 -6.81 13.37
C ALA A 110 9.66 -7.21 12.06
N PHE A 111 8.79 -6.34 11.56
CA PHE A 111 8.25 -6.42 10.21
C PHE A 111 8.58 -5.16 9.39
N TYR A 112 8.89 -5.38 8.12
CA TYR A 112 9.20 -4.33 7.15
C TYR A 112 8.36 -4.48 5.89
N ILE A 113 8.09 -3.36 5.23
CA ILE A 113 7.58 -3.34 3.86
C ILE A 113 8.76 -3.24 2.92
N LEU A 114 8.76 -4.05 1.86
CA LEU A 114 9.68 -3.87 0.74
C LEU A 114 9.04 -2.92 -0.28
N ASN A 115 9.63 -1.73 -0.44
CA ASN A 115 9.18 -0.72 -1.40
C ASN A 115 9.58 -1.08 -2.84
N ASP A 116 8.95 -0.41 -3.82
CA ASP A 116 9.23 -0.59 -5.26
C ASP A 116 10.70 -0.28 -5.63
N ASP A 117 11.39 0.56 -4.85
CA ASP A 117 12.81 0.91 -5.02
C ASP A 117 13.77 -0.04 -4.28
N TYR A 118 13.25 -1.16 -3.76
CA TYR A 118 13.95 -2.16 -2.96
C TYR A 118 14.44 -1.67 -1.59
N THR A 119 14.06 -0.48 -1.15
CA THR A 119 14.26 -0.07 0.24
C THR A 119 13.26 -0.77 1.16
N MET A 120 13.62 -0.88 2.44
CA MET A 120 12.74 -1.45 3.46
C MET A 120 12.30 -0.38 4.45
N ALA A 121 11.02 -0.33 4.76
CA ALA A 121 10.46 0.54 5.80
C ALA A 121 10.04 -0.31 7.00
N LEU A 122 10.57 -0.03 8.19
CA LEU A 122 10.15 -0.68 9.44
C LEU A 122 8.74 -0.22 9.79
N ILE A 123 7.84 -1.17 10.07
CA ILE A 123 6.43 -0.86 10.35
C ILE A 123 5.94 -1.43 11.69
N TRP A 124 6.64 -2.41 12.25
CA TRP A 124 6.28 -3.05 13.50
C TRP A 124 7.55 -3.60 14.15
N GLU A 125 7.70 -3.44 15.47
CA GLU A 125 8.82 -3.95 16.25
C GLU A 125 8.34 -4.36 17.65
N ASP A 126 8.84 -5.49 18.17
CA ASP A 126 8.65 -5.95 19.55
C ASP A 126 7.19 -5.97 20.07
N GLY A 127 6.21 -6.25 19.21
CA GLY A 127 4.81 -6.32 19.63
C GLY A 127 3.97 -5.11 19.25
N GLU A 128 4.57 -4.04 18.71
CA GLU A 128 3.90 -2.76 18.51
C GLU A 128 4.17 -2.17 17.11
N MET A 129 3.18 -1.43 16.58
CA MET A 129 3.32 -0.67 15.34
C MET A 129 4.25 0.54 15.56
N VAL A 130 5.10 0.85 14.60
CA VAL A 130 5.98 2.03 14.66
C VAL A 130 5.19 3.34 14.54
N GLU A 131 5.62 4.38 15.25
CA GLU A 131 5.02 5.73 15.17
C GLU A 131 5.45 6.54 13.96
#